data_AF-A0A673NIN6-F1
#
_entry.id   AF-A0A673NIN6-F1
#
_cell.length_a   1.000
_cell.length_b   1.000
_cell.length_c   1.000
_cell.angle_alpha   90.00
_cell.angle_beta   90.00
_cell.angle_gamma   90.00
#
_symmetry.space_group_name_H-M   'P 1'
#
loop_
_entity.id
_entity.type
_entity.pdbx_description
1 polymer ?
#
loop_
_entity_poly.entity_id
_entity_poly.type
_entity_poly.pdbx_seq_one_letter_code
_entity_poly.pdbx_strand_id
1 'polypeptide(L)'
;LPNDELWLYDLENGLWLHESLLFQLYSVDLQDERFSWRRVTLRSGSLPSPRDKLSCWVHEGRIIYFGGYGHKPLSAIHDPKSFIVDEASWAEDIFWGWNNEVQEFDPERSRWTEPQTFGRAPPPRAAHASASIGSKGYVCGGRIKETRTSDEFCLDLNSWTWSEIMTHTKTTLNDCIMEHQNKDKPRLWHTAYQGRDSDVVVFGGSHDYILLVDKGHCNDALTNAMYFHRLCQDFIASYAGMFQYQILCLPPKLRNAVQKRTIFFRPSTESQNVE
;
A
#
# COMPACT_ATOMS: atom_id res chain seq x y z
N LEU A 1 -6.51 1.48 17.38
CA LEU A 1 -6.41 2.95 17.48
C LEU A 1 -7.18 3.40 18.72
N PRO A 2 -7.03 4.65 19.20
CA PRO A 2 -8.22 5.37 19.65
C PRO A 2 -9.11 5.49 18.39
N ASN A 3 -10.06 4.56 18.23
CA ASN A 3 -10.64 4.10 16.96
C ASN A 3 -11.59 5.10 16.27
N ASP A 4 -11.58 6.37 16.67
CA ASP A 4 -12.72 7.26 16.45
C ASP A 4 -12.36 8.57 15.78
N GLU A 5 -11.17 8.69 15.19
CA GLU A 5 -10.76 9.91 14.49
C GLU A 5 -10.30 9.66 13.05
N LEU A 6 -10.82 10.45 12.11
CA LEU A 6 -10.34 10.50 10.74
C LEU A 6 -9.41 11.70 10.56
N TRP A 7 -8.26 11.45 9.93
CA TRP A 7 -7.24 12.45 9.68
C TRP A 7 -7.12 12.70 8.18
N LEU A 8 -7.34 13.94 7.76
CA LEU A 8 -7.24 14.35 6.36
C LEU A 8 -6.12 15.36 6.18
N TYR A 9 -5.48 15.23 5.02
CA TYR A 9 -4.46 16.13 4.53
C TYR A 9 -5.05 16.96 3.39
N ASP A 10 -4.95 18.28 3.51
CA ASP A 10 -5.43 19.21 2.49
C ASP A 10 -4.24 19.78 1.70
N LEU A 11 -4.35 19.69 0.37
CA LEU A 11 -3.50 20.38 -0.59
C LEU A 11 -4.37 21.47 -1.22
N GLU A 12 -4.53 22.57 -0.50
CA GLU A 12 -5.45 23.60 -0.96
C GLU A 12 -4.87 24.33 -2.20
N ASN A 13 -5.70 24.35 -3.24
CA ASN A 13 -5.65 25.18 -4.45
C ASN A 13 -4.77 24.67 -5.61
N GLY A 14 -5.45 24.14 -6.64
CA GLY A 14 -4.91 23.79 -7.96
C GLY A 14 -4.42 24.97 -8.81
N LEU A 15 -3.84 25.99 -8.18
CA LEU A 15 -3.00 27.02 -8.78
C LEU A 15 -1.77 27.18 -7.87
N TRP A 16 -0.60 26.84 -8.41
CA TRP A 16 0.69 26.89 -7.74
C TRP A 16 1.10 28.34 -7.41
N LEU A 17 0.52 28.92 -6.37
CA LEU A 17 1.03 30.14 -5.75
C LEU A 17 1.98 29.73 -4.61
N HIS A 18 3.19 30.29 -4.61
CA HIS A 18 4.29 29.97 -3.70
C HIS A 18 3.91 30.07 -2.20
N GLU A 19 2.85 30.82 -1.86
CA GLU A 19 2.43 31.06 -0.47
C GLU A 19 1.37 30.08 0.08
N SER A 20 0.76 29.21 -0.73
CA SER A 20 -0.41 28.40 -0.32
C SER A 20 -0.17 26.90 -0.10
N LEU A 21 1.06 26.40 -0.27
CA LEU A 21 1.35 24.97 -0.17
C LEU A 21 1.83 24.55 1.23
N LEU A 22 1.09 24.91 2.28
CA LEU A 22 1.46 24.53 3.64
C LEU A 22 0.97 23.13 3.98
N PHE A 23 1.82 22.35 4.66
CA PHE A 23 1.35 21.10 5.27
C PHE A 23 0.39 21.43 6.41
N GLN A 24 -0.88 21.05 6.24
CA GLN A 24 -1.92 21.21 7.26
C GLN A 24 -2.54 19.85 7.57
N LEU A 25 -2.72 19.58 8.86
CA LEU A 25 -3.30 18.35 9.35
C LEU A 25 -4.64 18.66 10.02
N TYR A 26 -5.68 17.93 9.62
CA TYR A 26 -7.01 18.05 10.19
C TYR A 26 -7.43 16.73 10.81
N SER A 27 -8.19 16.79 11.91
CA SER A 27 -8.88 15.65 12.48
C SER A 27 -10.37 15.91 12.64
N VAL A 28 -11.15 14.84 12.66
CA VAL A 28 -12.56 14.86 13.04
C VAL A 28 -12.81 13.68 13.96
N ASP A 29 -13.54 13.94 15.04
CA ASP A 29 -14.04 12.90 15.94
C ASP A 29 -15.33 12.33 15.34
N LEU A 30 -15.34 11.02 15.13
CA LEU A 30 -16.45 10.28 14.52
C LEU A 30 -17.51 9.87 15.56
N GLN A 31 -17.22 9.96 16.86
CA GLN A 31 -18.21 9.83 17.93
C GLN A 31 -18.92 11.15 18.21
N ASP A 32 -18.28 12.28 17.89
CA ASP A 32 -18.95 13.57 17.89
C ASP A 32 -20.01 13.59 16.78
N GLU A 33 -21.29 13.53 17.14
CA GLU A 33 -22.42 13.59 16.19
C GLU A 33 -22.42 14.87 15.33
N ARG A 34 -21.59 15.86 15.69
CA ARG A 34 -21.40 17.09 14.92
C ARG A 34 -20.37 16.97 13.81
N PHE A 35 -19.52 15.95 13.80
CA PHE A 35 -18.48 15.70 12.79
C PHE A 35 -17.66 16.96 12.44
N SER A 36 -17.31 17.74 13.47
CA SER A 36 -16.65 19.03 13.27
C SER A 36 -15.15 18.86 13.03
N TRP A 37 -14.69 19.29 11.86
CA TRP A 37 -13.27 19.30 11.52
C TRP A 37 -12.50 20.30 12.37
N ARG A 38 -11.34 19.87 12.88
CA ARG A 38 -10.42 20.71 13.64
C ARG A 38 -9.03 20.64 13.03
N ARG A 39 -8.41 21.81 12.89
CA ARG A 39 -7.00 21.91 12.50
C ARG A 39 -6.12 21.49 13.67
N VAL A 40 -5.22 20.55 13.42
CA VAL A 40 -4.31 20.04 14.42
C VAL A 40 -3.11 20.96 14.52
N THR A 41 -2.85 21.42 15.74
CA THR A 41 -1.70 22.29 16.02
C THR A 41 -0.56 21.43 16.57
N LEU A 42 0.61 21.53 15.93
CA LEU A 42 1.78 20.81 16.39
C LEU A 42 2.31 21.39 17.69
N ARG A 43 2.80 20.52 18.56
CA ARG A 43 3.53 20.92 19.77
C ARG A 43 5.04 20.99 19.52
N SER A 44 5.56 20.16 18.62
CA SER A 44 6.99 20.08 18.26
C SER A 44 7.21 19.24 17.00
N GLY A 45 8.45 19.17 16.50
CA GLY A 45 8.84 18.38 15.33
C GLY A 45 8.84 19.19 14.03
N SER A 46 9.51 18.64 13.01
CA SER A 46 9.53 19.20 11.66
C SER A 46 8.40 18.63 10.84
N LEU A 47 7.70 19.49 10.09
CA LEU A 47 6.66 19.05 9.18
C LEU A 47 7.24 18.23 8.02
N PRO A 48 6.56 17.15 7.60
CA PRO A 48 6.81 16.55 6.30
C PRO A 48 6.69 17.60 5.20
N SER A 49 7.46 17.46 4.13
CA SER A 49 7.27 18.35 2.99
C SER A 49 5.88 18.14 2.36
N PRO A 50 5.24 19.20 1.85
CA PRO A 50 3.95 19.10 1.18
C PRO A 50 4.03 18.14 0.00
N ARG A 51 3.11 17.16 -0.08
CA ARG A 51 3.14 16.08 -1.07
C ARG A 51 1.78 15.43 -1.24
N ASP A 52 1.42 15.08 -2.46
CA ASP A 52 0.17 14.38 -2.80
C ASP A 52 0.41 12.90 -3.08
N LYS A 53 -0.68 12.12 -3.19
CA LYS A 53 -0.66 10.71 -3.63
C LYS A 53 0.30 9.82 -2.81
N LEU A 54 0.52 10.17 -1.55
CA LEU A 54 1.19 9.34 -0.55
C LEU A 54 0.24 8.26 -0.04
N SER A 55 0.77 7.31 0.72
CA SER A 55 -0.05 6.37 1.47
C SER A 55 0.20 6.48 2.96
N CYS A 56 -0.73 5.94 3.75
CA CYS A 56 -0.58 5.90 5.19
C CYS A 56 -0.92 4.54 5.78
N TRP A 57 -0.25 4.24 6.88
CA TRP A 57 -0.61 3.16 7.79
C TRP A 57 -0.87 3.72 9.17
N VAL A 58 -1.54 2.91 9.97
CA VAL A 58 -1.68 3.14 11.39
C VAL A 58 -1.08 1.97 12.12
N HIS A 59 -0.24 2.27 13.11
CA HIS A 59 0.35 1.27 13.98
C HIS A 59 0.53 1.84 15.39
N GLU A 60 0.11 1.08 16.41
CA GLU A 60 0.21 1.47 17.82
C GLU A 60 -0.31 2.90 18.13
N GLY A 61 -1.39 3.31 17.47
CA GLY A 61 -2.00 4.63 17.68
C GLY A 61 -1.30 5.79 16.96
N ARG A 62 -0.24 5.50 16.20
CA ARG A 62 0.51 6.47 15.41
C ARG A 62 0.14 6.37 13.93
N ILE A 63 0.31 7.47 13.22
CA ILE A 63 0.06 7.57 11.78
C ILE A 63 1.41 7.57 11.07
N ILE A 64 1.60 6.69 10.09
CA ILE A 64 2.85 6.53 9.35
C ILE A 64 2.57 6.86 7.90
N TYR A 65 3.28 7.83 7.34
CA TYR A 65 3.22 8.24 5.95
C TYR A 65 4.41 7.68 5.17
N PHE A 66 4.15 7.32 3.92
CA PHE A 66 5.19 6.90 3.00
C PHE A 66 4.92 7.38 1.58
N GLY A 67 5.97 7.90 0.95
CA GLY A 67 5.99 8.29 -0.45
C GLY A 67 5.16 9.53 -0.79
N GLY A 68 4.86 9.68 -2.07
CA GLY A 68 4.09 10.79 -2.64
C GLY A 68 4.88 11.61 -3.65
N TYR A 69 4.21 12.59 -4.25
CA TYR A 69 4.79 13.55 -5.17
C TYR A 69 4.59 14.96 -4.62
N GLY A 70 5.68 15.70 -4.46
CA GLY A 70 5.65 16.99 -3.78
C GLY A 70 6.90 17.79 -4.04
N HIS A 71 7.06 18.89 -3.32
CA HIS A 71 8.22 19.75 -3.50
C HIS A 71 9.03 19.88 -2.22
N LYS A 72 10.31 20.20 -2.42
CA LYS A 72 11.28 20.48 -1.36
C LYS A 72 12.20 21.61 -1.79
N PRO A 73 12.62 22.49 -0.86
CA PRO A 73 13.77 23.34 -1.12
C PRO A 73 15.02 22.47 -1.24
N LEU A 74 16.01 22.89 -2.03
CA LEU A 74 17.27 22.17 -2.20
C LEU A 74 17.94 21.80 -0.88
N SER A 75 17.87 22.70 0.10
CA SER A 75 18.44 22.52 1.44
C SER A 75 17.83 21.36 2.24
N ALA A 76 16.60 20.94 1.91
CA ALA A 76 15.90 19.82 2.57
C ALA A 76 16.10 18.48 1.86
N ILE A 77 16.86 18.44 0.75
CA ILE A 77 17.21 17.22 0.03
C ILE A 77 18.57 16.74 0.54
N HIS A 78 18.54 15.95 1.61
CA HIS A 78 19.77 15.44 2.25
C HIS A 78 20.29 14.15 1.60
N ASP A 79 19.38 13.28 1.14
CA ASP A 79 19.72 12.04 0.44
C ASP A 79 19.14 12.05 -0.98
N PRO A 80 19.99 12.08 -2.03
CA PRO A 80 19.51 12.02 -3.42
C PRO A 80 18.83 10.68 -3.76
N LYS A 81 18.94 9.65 -2.92
CA LYS A 81 18.19 8.41 -3.07
C LYS A 81 16.79 8.49 -2.49
N SER A 82 16.52 9.43 -1.56
CA SER A 82 15.21 9.57 -0.94
C SER A 82 14.23 10.44 -1.73
N PHE A 83 14.76 11.22 -2.67
CA PHE A 83 14.00 12.13 -3.50
C PHE A 83 14.47 12.09 -4.96
N ILE A 84 13.55 11.77 -5.87
CA ILE A 84 13.80 11.83 -7.31
C ILE A 84 13.17 13.12 -7.84
N VAL A 85 14.00 14.04 -8.30
CA VAL A 85 13.56 15.31 -8.91
C VAL A 85 12.83 15.03 -10.23
N ASP A 86 11.71 15.73 -10.41
CA ASP A 86 11.06 15.89 -11.71
C ASP A 86 11.68 17.08 -12.45
N GLU A 87 12.57 16.77 -13.40
CA GLU A 87 13.32 17.76 -14.18
C GLU A 87 12.42 18.67 -15.03
N ALA A 88 11.17 18.27 -15.28
CA ALA A 88 10.19 19.07 -16.02
C ALA A 88 9.50 20.15 -15.16
N SER A 89 9.70 20.13 -13.84
CA SER A 89 8.85 20.85 -12.88
C SER A 89 9.66 21.58 -11.80
N TRP A 90 10.71 22.35 -12.15
CA TRP A 90 11.44 23.16 -11.16
C TRP A 90 11.06 24.64 -11.27
N ALA A 91 10.94 25.29 -10.11
CA ALA A 91 10.77 26.74 -10.00
C ALA A 91 11.79 27.25 -8.99
N GLU A 92 12.79 27.98 -9.47
CA GLU A 92 13.87 28.54 -8.63
C GLU A 92 14.55 27.46 -7.75
N ASP A 93 14.62 27.68 -6.43
CA ASP A 93 15.25 26.77 -5.45
C ASP A 93 14.30 25.67 -4.92
N ILE A 94 13.11 25.53 -5.51
CA ILE A 94 12.10 24.53 -5.15
C ILE A 94 12.05 23.44 -6.21
N PHE A 95 12.30 22.21 -5.77
CA PHE A 95 12.36 21.02 -6.61
C PHE A 95 11.15 20.14 -6.35
N TRP A 96 10.36 19.90 -7.40
CA TRP A 96 9.29 18.91 -7.38
C TRP A 96 9.84 17.52 -7.65
N GLY A 97 9.18 16.49 -7.12
CA GLY A 97 9.65 15.13 -7.27
C GLY A 97 8.92 14.10 -6.42
N TRP A 98 9.35 12.86 -6.59
CA TRP A 98 8.87 11.72 -5.81
C TRP A 98 9.74 11.52 -4.58
N ASN A 99 9.14 11.04 -3.49
CA ASN A 99 9.85 10.71 -2.26
C ASN A 99 9.62 9.25 -1.85
N ASN A 100 10.49 8.70 -0.99
CA ASN A 100 10.28 7.40 -0.29
C ASN A 100 10.48 7.54 1.22
N GLU A 101 10.43 8.76 1.75
CA GLU A 101 10.64 9.00 3.17
C GLU A 101 9.48 8.45 3.98
N VAL A 102 9.80 7.95 5.17
CA VAL A 102 8.82 7.52 6.16
C VAL A 102 8.69 8.62 7.20
N GLN A 103 7.47 9.09 7.43
CA GLN A 103 7.17 10.11 8.43
C GLN A 103 6.15 9.56 9.41
N GLU A 104 6.40 9.72 10.71
CA GLU A 104 5.51 9.26 11.76
C GLU A 104 4.92 10.46 12.50
N PHE A 105 3.60 10.48 12.64
CA PHE A 105 2.87 11.39 13.51
C PHE A 105 2.39 10.66 14.74
N ASP A 106 2.73 11.24 15.89
CA ASP A 106 2.26 10.84 17.21
C ASP A 106 1.14 11.82 17.62
N PRO A 107 -0.15 11.40 17.62
CA PRO A 107 -1.26 12.27 17.98
C PRO A 107 -1.21 12.74 19.44
N GLU A 108 -0.78 11.88 20.36
CA GLU A 108 -0.70 12.19 21.80
C GLU A 108 0.28 13.31 22.07
N ARG A 109 1.45 13.25 21.41
CA ARG A 109 2.48 14.29 21.49
C ARG A 109 2.28 15.42 20.49
N SER A 110 1.33 15.25 19.56
CA SER A 110 1.05 16.15 18.44
C SER A 110 2.34 16.59 17.74
N ARG A 111 3.16 15.60 17.33
CA ARG A 111 4.48 15.84 16.73
C ARG A 111 4.77 14.90 15.58
N TRP A 112 5.54 15.40 14.62
CA TRP A 112 6.11 14.61 13.54
C TRP A 112 7.54 14.22 13.86
N THR A 113 7.92 13.01 13.44
CA THR A 113 9.28 12.50 13.47
C THR A 113 9.56 11.71 12.19
N GLU A 114 10.82 11.68 11.79
CA GLU A 114 11.29 10.85 10.68
C GLU A 114 12.04 9.64 11.25
N PRO A 115 11.42 8.45 11.30
CA PRO A 115 12.09 7.26 11.79
C PRO A 115 13.23 6.87 10.86
N GLN A 116 14.37 6.46 11.45
CA GLN A 116 15.43 5.86 10.66
C GLN A 116 14.97 4.50 10.15
N THR A 117 15.02 4.31 8.83
CA THR A 117 14.65 3.05 8.19
C THR A 117 15.86 2.24 7.75
N PHE A 118 15.68 0.93 7.65
CA PHE A 118 16.74 -0.03 7.31
C PHE A 118 16.28 -0.98 6.20
N GLY A 119 17.20 -1.80 5.69
CA GLY A 119 16.89 -2.83 4.70
C GLY A 119 16.73 -2.29 3.28
N ARG A 120 15.89 -2.97 2.48
CA ARG A 120 15.72 -2.67 1.05
C ARG A 120 14.45 -1.87 0.81
N ALA A 121 14.58 -0.55 0.92
CA ALA A 121 13.47 0.37 0.70
C ALA A 121 13.05 0.43 -0.78
N PRO A 122 11.76 0.66 -1.06
CA PRO A 122 11.30 1.02 -2.39
C PRO A 122 11.96 2.33 -2.87
N PRO A 123 12.22 2.48 -4.19
CA PRO A 123 12.57 3.79 -4.76
C PRO A 123 11.45 4.82 -4.58
N PRO A 124 11.78 6.13 -4.57
CA PRO A 124 10.82 7.23 -4.47
C PRO A 124 9.66 7.10 -5.45
N ARG A 125 8.43 7.18 -4.93
CA ARG A 125 7.20 6.86 -5.68
C ARG A 125 5.96 7.56 -5.15
N ALA A 126 4.94 7.66 -5.99
CA ALA A 126 3.61 8.19 -5.64
C ALA A 126 2.51 7.29 -6.20
N ALA A 127 1.25 7.53 -5.79
CA ALA A 127 0.07 6.85 -6.31
C ALA A 127 0.11 5.32 -6.20
N HIS A 128 0.82 4.81 -5.20
CA HIS A 128 0.87 3.40 -4.86
C HIS A 128 -0.29 3.07 -3.92
N ALA A 129 -0.69 1.79 -3.90
CA ALA A 129 -1.63 1.31 -2.90
C ALA A 129 -0.90 0.80 -1.67
N SER A 130 -1.58 0.86 -0.53
CA SER A 130 -1.04 0.41 0.75
C SER A 130 -2.05 -0.37 1.56
N ALA A 131 -1.58 -1.36 2.31
CA ALA A 131 -2.37 -2.06 3.32
C ALA A 131 -1.51 -2.39 4.53
N SER A 132 -2.10 -2.79 5.66
CA SER A 132 -1.35 -3.26 6.82
C SER A 132 -1.86 -4.61 7.32
N ILE A 133 -0.97 -5.45 7.85
CA ILE A 133 -1.31 -6.71 8.52
C ILE A 133 -0.42 -6.84 9.75
N GLY A 134 -1.02 -6.81 10.94
CA GLY A 134 -0.26 -6.81 12.18
C GLY A 134 0.70 -5.61 12.24
N SER A 135 1.97 -5.86 12.52
CA SER A 135 3.02 -4.82 12.58
C SER A 135 3.70 -4.55 11.23
N LYS A 136 3.04 -4.87 10.11
CA LYS A 136 3.62 -4.75 8.76
C LYS A 136 2.77 -3.83 7.89
N GLY A 137 3.40 -2.82 7.30
CA GLY A 137 2.84 -1.98 6.25
C GLY A 137 3.31 -2.46 4.88
N TYR A 138 2.40 -2.59 3.93
CA TYR A 138 2.65 -3.05 2.58
C TYR A 138 2.43 -1.93 1.57
N VAL A 139 3.29 -1.87 0.56
CA VAL A 139 3.21 -0.99 -0.60
C VAL A 139 3.16 -1.86 -1.85
N CYS A 140 2.21 -1.58 -2.74
CA CYS A 140 2.10 -2.25 -4.04
C CYS A 140 2.08 -1.22 -5.17
N GLY A 141 3.01 -1.38 -6.12
CA GLY A 141 3.08 -0.61 -7.36
C GLY A 141 3.29 0.89 -7.17
N GLY A 142 2.57 1.67 -7.98
CA GLY A 142 2.65 3.13 -8.02
C GLY A 142 3.43 3.64 -9.23
N ARG A 143 3.84 4.90 -9.16
CA ARG A 143 4.52 5.62 -10.24
C ARG A 143 5.85 6.19 -9.79
N ILE A 144 6.85 6.03 -10.65
CA ILE A 144 8.21 6.57 -10.54
C ILE A 144 8.53 7.22 -11.89
N LYS A 145 8.64 8.55 -11.96
CA LYS A 145 8.75 9.26 -13.25
C LYS A 145 7.65 8.81 -14.23
N GLU A 146 8.03 8.42 -15.44
CA GLU A 146 7.12 7.89 -16.47
C GLU A 146 6.79 6.40 -16.31
N THR A 147 7.46 5.72 -15.37
CA THR A 147 7.32 4.28 -15.17
C THR A 147 6.25 3.98 -14.12
N ARG A 148 5.37 3.03 -14.44
CA ARG A 148 4.43 2.41 -13.50
C ARG A 148 5.01 1.08 -13.03
N THR A 149 4.86 0.76 -11.76
CA THR A 149 5.42 -0.47 -11.20
C THR A 149 4.33 -1.42 -10.69
N SER A 150 4.68 -2.70 -10.61
CA SER A 150 3.88 -3.77 -9.98
C SER A 150 4.66 -4.45 -8.85
N ASP A 151 5.71 -3.79 -8.37
CA ASP A 151 6.60 -4.29 -7.31
C ASP A 151 5.94 -4.14 -5.94
N GLU A 152 6.40 -4.96 -4.99
CA GLU A 152 5.77 -5.07 -3.68
C GLU A 152 6.83 -4.98 -2.58
N PHE A 153 6.54 -4.14 -1.60
CA PHE A 153 7.43 -3.90 -0.46
C PHE A 153 6.67 -4.01 0.84
N CYS A 154 7.39 -4.42 1.87
CA CYS A 154 6.92 -4.50 3.24
C CYS A 154 7.83 -3.68 4.15
N LEU A 155 7.25 -2.82 4.97
CA LEU A 155 7.90 -2.17 6.11
C LEU A 155 7.44 -2.86 7.38
N ASP A 156 8.38 -3.35 8.18
CA ASP A 156 8.09 -3.76 9.54
C ASP A 156 8.03 -2.51 10.44
N LEU A 157 6.84 -2.20 10.97
CA LEU A 157 6.54 -0.96 11.69
C LEU A 157 7.07 -0.95 13.13
N ASN A 158 7.57 -2.09 13.63
CA ASN A 158 8.26 -2.14 14.92
C ASN A 158 9.76 -1.85 14.78
N SER A 159 10.37 -2.37 13.73
CA SER A 159 11.81 -2.32 13.51
C SER A 159 12.26 -1.32 12.43
N TRP A 160 11.31 -0.68 11.75
CA TRP A 160 11.53 0.22 10.61
C TRP A 160 12.37 -0.41 9.49
N THR A 161 12.24 -1.72 9.31
CA THR A 161 13.03 -2.47 8.32
C THR A 161 12.20 -2.80 7.10
N TRP A 162 12.65 -2.31 5.95
CA TRP A 162 12.08 -2.60 4.64
C TRP A 162 12.56 -3.93 4.07
N SER A 163 11.66 -4.64 3.41
CA SER A 163 11.93 -5.85 2.63
C SER A 163 11.19 -5.78 1.30
N GLU A 164 11.89 -6.11 0.21
CA GLU A 164 11.24 -6.35 -1.07
C GLU A 164 10.60 -7.73 -1.07
N ILE A 165 9.32 -7.79 -1.42
CA ILE A 165 8.59 -9.04 -1.54
C ILE A 165 8.92 -9.60 -2.91
N MET A 166 9.90 -10.50 -2.97
CA MET A 166 10.22 -11.21 -4.20
C MET A 166 9.18 -12.33 -4.40
N THR A 167 8.27 -12.16 -5.36
CA THR A 167 7.34 -13.22 -5.79
C THR A 167 8.00 -14.30 -6.64
N HIS A 168 9.34 -14.38 -6.67
CA HIS A 168 10.09 -15.37 -7.41
C HIS A 168 10.59 -16.47 -6.48
N THR A 169 9.78 -17.50 -6.22
CA THR A 169 10.33 -18.77 -5.73
C THR A 169 11.09 -19.44 -6.86
N LYS A 170 12.42 -19.23 -6.94
CA LYS A 170 13.31 -20.19 -7.58
C LYS A 170 13.57 -21.32 -6.59
N THR A 171 12.62 -22.23 -6.42
CA THR A 171 12.91 -23.52 -5.80
C THR A 171 13.27 -24.47 -6.94
N THR A 172 14.57 -24.73 -7.12
CA THR A 172 15.05 -25.80 -8.00
C THR A 172 14.67 -27.15 -7.40
N LEU A 173 13.44 -27.58 -7.67
CA LEU A 173 12.95 -28.96 -7.63
C LEU A 173 11.63 -28.95 -8.42
N ASN A 174 11.78 -29.21 -9.73
CA ASN A 174 10.73 -29.25 -10.77
C ASN A 174 10.09 -27.88 -11.08
N ASP A 175 10.35 -27.42 -12.31
CA ASP A 175 10.00 -26.13 -12.93
C ASP A 175 8.51 -25.70 -12.84
N CYS A 176 8.05 -25.34 -11.65
CA CYS A 176 6.86 -24.51 -11.47
C CYS A 176 7.29 -23.16 -10.92
N ILE A 177 7.82 -22.29 -11.80
CA ILE A 177 7.97 -20.88 -11.48
C ILE A 177 6.56 -20.31 -11.37
N MET A 178 6.06 -20.16 -10.15
CA MET A 178 4.83 -19.43 -9.88
C MET A 178 5.13 -17.95 -10.03
N GLU A 179 5.11 -17.44 -11.25
CA GLU A 179 5.12 -15.99 -11.47
C GLU A 179 3.84 -15.40 -10.89
N HIS A 180 3.96 -14.27 -10.19
CA HIS A 180 2.79 -13.54 -9.73
C HIS A 180 1.95 -13.19 -10.95
N GLN A 181 0.72 -13.71 -11.02
CA GLN A 181 -0.16 -13.64 -12.20
C GLN A 181 -0.38 -12.22 -12.72
N ASN A 182 -0.06 -11.19 -11.93
CA ASN A 182 -0.28 -9.78 -12.24
C ASN A 182 1.01 -8.95 -12.29
N LYS A 183 2.19 -9.58 -12.37
CA LYS A 183 3.47 -8.85 -12.47
C LYS A 183 3.50 -7.88 -13.66
N ASP A 184 2.90 -8.28 -14.78
CA ASP A 184 2.86 -7.49 -16.02
C ASP A 184 1.68 -6.52 -16.10
N LYS A 185 0.97 -6.28 -14.98
CA LYS A 185 -0.19 -5.38 -14.90
C LYS A 185 0.08 -4.17 -13.99
N PRO A 186 0.99 -3.26 -14.39
CA PRO A 186 1.30 -2.08 -13.59
C PRO A 186 0.09 -1.14 -13.53
N ARG A 187 -0.08 -0.48 -12.38
CA ARG A 187 -1.23 0.38 -12.08
C ARG A 187 -0.88 1.50 -11.10
N LEU A 188 -1.69 2.56 -11.16
CA LEU A 188 -1.65 3.71 -10.27
C LEU A 188 -3.06 4.10 -9.80
N TRP A 189 -3.13 4.84 -8.68
CA TRP A 189 -4.40 5.24 -8.03
C TRP A 189 -5.33 4.06 -7.73
N HIS A 190 -4.74 2.90 -7.46
CA HIS A 190 -5.41 1.72 -6.94
C HIS A 190 -5.51 1.78 -5.42
N THR A 191 -6.44 1.00 -4.86
CA THR A 191 -6.62 0.86 -3.41
C THR A 191 -6.17 -0.52 -2.98
N ALA A 192 -5.59 -0.63 -1.77
CA ALA A 192 -5.30 -1.91 -1.16
C ALA A 192 -5.93 -1.97 0.23
N TYR A 193 -6.34 -3.17 0.63
CA TYR A 193 -6.98 -3.42 1.91
C TYR A 193 -6.59 -4.78 2.46
N GLN A 194 -6.54 -4.91 3.79
CA GLN A 194 -6.32 -6.18 4.46
C GLN A 194 -7.52 -7.09 4.27
N GLY A 195 -7.35 -8.20 3.56
CA GLY A 195 -8.33 -9.27 3.48
C GLY A 195 -8.46 -10.06 4.79
N ARG A 196 -9.50 -10.92 4.85
CA ARG A 196 -9.85 -11.66 6.07
C ARG A 196 -8.87 -12.77 6.42
N ASP A 197 -8.07 -13.23 5.47
CA ASP A 197 -7.22 -14.42 5.60
C ASP A 197 -5.72 -14.04 5.58
N SER A 198 -5.38 -12.91 6.21
CA SER A 198 -4.03 -12.35 6.23
C SER A 198 -3.45 -12.12 4.84
N ASP A 199 -4.31 -11.77 3.89
CA ASP A 199 -3.97 -11.33 2.54
C ASP A 199 -4.12 -9.82 2.38
N VAL A 200 -3.47 -9.28 1.35
CA VAL A 200 -3.73 -7.92 0.88
C VAL A 200 -4.50 -8.01 -0.43
N VAL A 201 -5.65 -7.36 -0.49
CA VAL A 201 -6.46 -7.23 -1.70
C VAL A 201 -6.23 -5.86 -2.29
N VAL A 202 -5.72 -5.82 -3.52
CA VAL A 202 -5.50 -4.62 -4.32
C VAL A 202 -6.58 -4.56 -5.40
N PHE A 203 -7.31 -3.46 -5.53
CA PHE A 203 -8.35 -3.34 -6.56
C PHE A 203 -8.43 -1.92 -7.12
N GLY A 204 -8.99 -1.81 -8.33
CA GLY A 204 -9.11 -0.54 -9.03
C GLY A 204 -7.79 -0.01 -9.59
N GLY A 205 -7.79 1.28 -9.92
CA GLY A 205 -6.66 2.01 -10.49
C GLY A 205 -6.69 2.10 -12.02
N SER A 206 -5.79 2.91 -12.56
CA SER A 206 -5.61 3.11 -14.00
C SER A 206 -4.31 2.47 -14.47
N HIS A 207 -4.38 1.89 -15.67
CA HIS A 207 -3.22 1.41 -16.41
C HIS A 207 -2.60 2.52 -17.28
N ASP A 208 -3.38 3.56 -17.60
CA ASP A 208 -3.04 4.60 -18.59
C ASP A 208 -2.53 5.90 -17.96
N TYR A 209 -2.02 6.82 -18.81
CA TYR A 209 -1.47 8.10 -18.37
C TYR A 209 -2.57 9.14 -18.44
N ILE A 210 -3.07 9.62 -17.30
CA ILE A 210 -4.28 10.48 -17.31
C ILE A 210 -4.10 11.82 -18.01
N LEU A 211 -2.84 12.25 -18.27
CA LEU A 211 -2.56 13.46 -19.06
C LEU A 211 -2.88 13.27 -20.56
N LEU A 212 -3.13 12.04 -21.01
CA LEU A 212 -3.59 11.70 -22.35
C LEU A 212 -4.75 10.70 -22.22
N VAL A 213 -5.99 11.21 -22.20
CA VAL A 213 -7.28 10.47 -22.30
C VAL A 213 -7.24 9.03 -21.73
N ASP A 214 -7.74 8.86 -20.51
CA ASP A 214 -7.86 7.54 -19.87
C ASP A 214 -8.74 6.60 -20.72
N LYS A 215 -8.17 5.49 -21.20
CA LYS A 215 -8.90 4.45 -21.93
C LYS A 215 -8.90 3.11 -21.19
N GLY A 216 -8.27 3.03 -20.02
CA GLY A 216 -7.78 1.78 -19.43
C GLY A 216 -7.91 1.75 -17.91
N HIS A 217 -9.15 1.74 -17.42
CA HIS A 217 -9.44 1.43 -16.01
C HIS A 217 -9.36 -0.08 -15.75
N CYS A 218 -8.70 -0.47 -14.67
CA CYS A 218 -8.64 -1.87 -14.25
C CYS A 218 -9.67 -2.14 -13.15
N ASN A 219 -10.70 -2.93 -13.45
CA ASN A 219 -11.66 -3.43 -12.46
C ASN A 219 -11.21 -4.73 -11.77
N ASP A 220 -10.02 -5.24 -12.09
CA ASP A 220 -9.45 -6.45 -11.50
C ASP A 220 -9.21 -6.25 -9.98
N ALA A 221 -9.58 -7.27 -9.19
CA ALA A 221 -9.14 -7.42 -7.80
C ALA A 221 -7.98 -8.42 -7.75
N LEU A 222 -6.81 -7.96 -7.32
CA LEU A 222 -5.60 -8.75 -7.13
C LEU A 222 -5.49 -9.13 -5.66
N THR A 223 -5.41 -10.42 -5.35
CA THR A 223 -5.10 -10.88 -3.99
C THR A 223 -3.65 -11.28 -3.91
N ASN A 224 -2.86 -10.60 -3.10
CA ASN A 224 -1.50 -11.03 -2.83
C ASN A 224 -1.49 -12.05 -1.68
N ALA A 225 -1.31 -13.31 -2.04
CA ALA A 225 -1.25 -14.45 -1.13
C ALA A 225 0.17 -14.60 -0.57
N MET A 226 0.51 -13.73 0.38
CA MET A 226 1.86 -13.54 0.91
C MET A 226 2.46 -14.69 1.76
N TYR A 227 1.93 -15.91 1.68
CA TYR A 227 2.40 -17.01 2.53
C TYR A 227 2.42 -18.35 1.80
N PHE A 228 3.54 -19.09 1.92
CA PHE A 228 3.68 -20.51 1.51
C PHE A 228 2.48 -21.35 2.00
N HIS A 229 1.99 -21.05 3.20
CA HIS A 229 0.81 -21.67 3.77
C HIS A 229 -0.43 -21.52 2.88
N ARG A 230 -0.67 -20.35 2.27
CA ARG A 230 -1.81 -20.14 1.37
C ARG A 230 -1.63 -20.83 0.04
N LEU A 231 -0.41 -20.85 -0.52
CA LEU A 231 -0.12 -21.65 -1.72
C LEU A 231 -0.37 -23.14 -1.45
N CYS A 232 0.04 -23.65 -0.29
CA CYS A 232 -0.28 -25.02 0.12
C CYS A 232 -1.79 -25.23 0.29
N GLN A 233 -2.50 -24.27 0.89
CA GLN A 233 -3.95 -24.35 1.03
C GLN A 233 -4.67 -24.34 -0.32
N ASP A 234 -4.25 -23.51 -1.26
CA ASP A 234 -4.83 -23.38 -2.60
C ASP A 234 -4.56 -24.63 -3.43
N PHE A 235 -3.36 -25.18 -3.32
CA PHE A 235 -3.02 -26.45 -3.92
C PHE A 235 -3.89 -27.58 -3.35
N ILE A 236 -3.95 -27.71 -2.02
CA ILE A 236 -4.78 -28.72 -1.36
C ILE A 236 -6.26 -28.53 -1.73
N ALA A 237 -6.74 -27.29 -1.81
CA ALA A 237 -8.12 -26.96 -2.16
C ALA A 237 -8.44 -27.28 -3.64
N SER A 238 -7.52 -27.00 -4.57
CA SER A 238 -7.67 -27.31 -6.00
C SER A 238 -7.73 -28.82 -6.25
N TYR A 239 -7.07 -29.60 -5.39
CA TYR A 239 -7.06 -31.07 -5.44
C TYR A 239 -7.78 -31.70 -4.23
N ALA A 240 -8.80 -31.03 -3.69
CA ALA A 240 -9.42 -31.44 -2.43
C ALA A 240 -9.99 -32.87 -2.44
N GLY A 241 -10.40 -33.37 -3.61
CA GLY A 241 -10.83 -34.76 -3.79
C GLY A 241 -9.70 -35.78 -3.55
N MET A 242 -8.45 -35.44 -3.89
CA MET A 242 -7.28 -36.29 -3.65
C MET A 242 -6.82 -36.26 -2.18
N PHE A 243 -7.02 -35.13 -1.51
CA PHE A 243 -6.55 -34.90 -0.14
C PHE A 243 -7.64 -35.05 0.93
N GLN A 244 -8.80 -35.61 0.60
CA GLN A 244 -9.99 -35.58 1.47
C GLN A 244 -9.72 -36.17 2.87
N TYR A 245 -8.94 -37.26 2.96
CA TYR A 245 -8.56 -37.87 4.24
C TYR A 245 -7.51 -37.04 5.00
N GLN A 246 -6.52 -36.50 4.30
CA GLN A 246 -5.46 -35.68 4.88
C GLN A 246 -6.01 -34.36 5.43
N ILE A 247 -7.00 -33.77 4.76
CA ILE A 247 -7.69 -32.55 5.22
C ILE A 247 -8.37 -32.80 6.58
N LEU A 248 -8.97 -33.98 6.78
CA LEU A 248 -9.59 -34.38 8.04
C LEU A 248 -8.57 -34.61 9.17
N CYS A 249 -7.30 -34.79 8.85
CA CYS A 249 -6.22 -34.93 9.83
C CYS A 249 -5.59 -33.57 10.22
N LEU A 250 -5.92 -32.48 9.52
CA LEU A 250 -5.34 -31.17 9.81
C LEU A 250 -5.82 -30.61 11.15
N PRO A 251 -4.99 -29.83 11.87
CA PRO A 251 -5.42 -29.06 13.03
C PRO A 251 -6.64 -28.19 12.71
N PRO A 252 -7.57 -27.95 13.65
CA PRO A 252 -8.86 -27.31 13.37
C PRO A 252 -8.76 -25.96 12.64
N LYS A 253 -7.78 -25.11 13.01
CA LYS A 253 -7.54 -23.82 12.36
C LYS A 253 -7.14 -23.98 10.88
N LEU A 254 -6.22 -24.89 10.59
CA LEU A 254 -5.75 -25.19 9.22
C LEU A 254 -6.87 -25.83 8.39
N ARG A 255 -7.59 -26.78 8.98
CA ARG A 255 -8.71 -27.47 8.33
C ARG A 255 -9.80 -26.48 7.90
N ASN A 256 -10.23 -25.61 8.79
CA ASN A 256 -11.24 -24.58 8.48
C ASN A 256 -10.77 -23.66 7.35
N ALA A 257 -9.49 -23.27 7.36
CA ALA A 257 -8.94 -22.42 6.31
C ALA A 257 -8.89 -23.14 4.95
N VAL A 258 -8.44 -24.40 4.89
CA VAL A 258 -8.44 -25.21 3.65
C VAL A 258 -9.87 -25.44 3.15
N GLN A 259 -10.81 -25.78 4.02
CA GLN A 259 -12.21 -26.03 3.64
C GLN A 259 -12.89 -24.79 3.04
N LYS A 260 -12.64 -23.59 3.61
CA LYS A 260 -13.10 -22.33 3.02
C LYS A 260 -12.57 -22.14 1.59
N ARG A 261 -11.29 -22.48 1.35
CA ARG A 261 -10.69 -22.39 0.01
C ARG A 261 -11.23 -23.45 -0.95
N THR A 262 -11.52 -24.66 -0.48
CA THR A 262 -12.17 -25.70 -1.31
C THR A 262 -13.51 -25.23 -1.87
N ILE A 263 -14.27 -24.41 -1.13
CA ILE A 263 -15.52 -23.82 -1.62
C ILE A 263 -15.25 -22.87 -2.81
N PHE A 264 -14.18 -22.07 -2.74
CA PHE A 264 -13.80 -21.15 -3.82
C PHE A 264 -13.38 -21.88 -5.11
N PHE A 265 -12.69 -23.01 -5.01
CA PHE A 265 -12.26 -23.81 -6.17
C PHE A 265 -13.30 -24.83 -6.65
N ARG A 266 -14.45 -24.92 -5.97
CA ARG A 266 -15.52 -25.84 -6.37
C ARG A 266 -16.15 -25.30 -7.66
N PRO A 267 -16.20 -26.08 -8.76
CA PRO A 267 -16.89 -25.62 -9.96
C PRO A 267 -18.36 -25.34 -9.60
N SER A 268 -18.84 -24.15 -9.96
CA SER A 268 -20.25 -23.78 -9.85
C SER A 268 -21.05 -24.75 -10.71
N THR A 269 -21.85 -25.59 -10.08
CA THR A 269 -22.85 -26.41 -10.75
C THR A 269 -24.00 -25.51 -11.19
N GLU A 270 -23.81 -24.75 -12.26
CA GLU A 270 -24.89 -24.19 -13.05
C GLU A 270 -24.61 -24.48 -14.53
N SER A 271 -25.63 -25.02 -15.21
CA SER A 271 -25.67 -25.38 -16.63
C SER A 271 -25.29 -26.82 -17.02
N GLN A 272 -25.81 -27.82 -16.32
CA GLN A 272 -26.25 -29.06 -16.98
C GLN A 272 -27.60 -29.43 -16.40
N ASN A 273 -28.68 -29.04 -17.09
CA ASN A 273 -30.00 -29.65 -17.14
C ASN A 273 -31.01 -28.63 -17.67
N VAL A 274 -31.15 -28.54 -18.98
CA VAL A 274 -32.47 -28.54 -19.63
C VAL A 274 -32.27 -29.34 -20.94
N GLU A 275 -33.02 -30.43 -21.05
CA GLU A 275 -33.20 -31.26 -22.25
C GLU A 275 -33.77 -30.46 -23.44
#